data_AF-A0A2U0E3N2-F1
#
_entry.id   AF-A0A2U0E3N2-F1
#
_cell.length_a   1.000
_cell.length_b   1.000
_cell.length_c   1.000
_cell.angle_alpha   90.00
_cell.angle_beta   90.00
_cell.angle_gamma   90.00
#
_symmetry.space_group_name_H-M   'P 1'
#
loop_
_entity.id
_entity.type
_entity.pdbx_description
1 polymer ?
#
loop_
_entity_poly.entity_id
_entity_poly.type
_entity_poly.pdbx_seq_one_letter_code
_entity_poly.pdbx_strand_id
1 'polypeptide(L)'
;MKKIILGIILFSSIYSCSNSSDLGVNEVKTDSNIKSKNISVNSRTSKLEEFKNDAIMPLLKDNYYLFLRSVKDNNPTSLYEATLQGEKYLDELYVKYGKEETLAYFEELSQLDSNAPTDSEVSKYFFGTQDGSSCTRNLNGTTYWGNCSVWEGMAAYVGILVNCGHISPSDPQSVINDYYNCNQAQICKHC
;
A
#
# COMPACT_ATOMS: atom_id res chain seq x y z
N MET A 1 9.10 31.73 47.47
CA MET A 1 8.25 31.08 46.45
C MET A 1 8.82 29.70 46.15
N LYS A 2 8.03 28.65 46.35
CA LYS A 2 8.41 27.25 46.06
C LYS A 2 8.38 27.03 44.54
N LYS A 3 9.42 26.42 43.96
CA LYS A 3 9.27 25.62 42.73
C LYS A 3 10.09 24.34 42.86
N ILE A 4 9.42 23.28 42.48
CA ILE A 4 9.63 21.86 42.78
C ILE A 4 10.45 21.24 41.66
N ILE A 5 11.36 20.32 42.02
CA ILE A 5 12.11 19.43 41.14
C ILE A 5 11.20 18.28 40.69
N LEU A 6 11.20 17.94 39.40
CA LEU A 6 10.83 16.64 38.81
C LEU A 6 11.38 16.70 37.36
N GLY A 7 12.30 15.89 36.84
CA GLY A 7 12.62 14.49 37.14
C GLY A 7 11.88 13.59 36.16
N ILE A 8 12.30 13.52 34.89
CA ILE A 8 11.82 12.49 33.93
C ILE A 8 13.01 11.62 33.53
N ILE A 9 12.90 10.35 33.94
CA ILE A 9 13.80 9.24 33.68
C ILE A 9 13.44 8.67 32.30
N LEU A 10 14.42 8.57 31.41
CA LEU A 10 14.32 7.84 30.15
C LEU A 10 14.41 6.33 30.43
N PHE A 11 13.32 5.61 30.16
CA PHE A 11 13.29 4.15 30.14
C PHE A 11 13.84 3.66 28.80
N SER A 12 15.03 3.06 28.82
CA SER A 12 15.60 2.29 27.72
C SER A 12 15.24 0.81 27.89
N SER A 13 14.39 0.29 27.01
CA SER A 13 14.05 -1.14 26.97
C SER A 13 15.01 -1.87 26.02
N ILE A 14 15.96 -2.61 26.61
CA ILE A 14 16.77 -3.63 25.95
C ILE A 14 16.25 -4.98 26.45
N TYR A 15 15.79 -5.86 25.56
CA TYR A 15 15.66 -7.31 25.79
C TYR A 15 15.89 -7.96 24.42
N SER A 16 17.13 -8.37 24.11
CA SER A 16 17.80 -9.63 24.46
C SER A 16 17.29 -10.83 23.65
N CYS A 17 18.07 -11.16 22.61
CA CYS A 17 18.12 -12.47 22.00
C CYS A 17 18.66 -13.48 23.02
N SER A 18 18.09 -14.68 23.09
CA SER A 18 18.69 -15.82 23.78
C SER A 18 18.40 -17.09 22.99
N ASN A 19 19.45 -17.61 22.36
CA ASN A 19 19.51 -18.99 21.88
C ASN A 19 19.96 -19.87 23.06
N SER A 20 19.25 -20.97 23.32
CA SER A 20 19.79 -22.11 24.05
C SER A 20 19.11 -23.39 23.59
N SER A 21 19.88 -24.23 22.89
CA SER A 21 19.66 -25.67 22.71
C SER A 21 20.17 -26.42 23.95
N ASP A 22 19.37 -27.31 24.56
CA ASP A 22 19.47 -28.77 24.36
C ASP A 22 18.60 -29.60 25.35
N LEU A 23 17.98 -30.63 24.78
CA LEU A 23 17.53 -31.95 25.28
C LEU A 23 16.93 -32.17 26.70
N GLY A 24 15.71 -32.71 26.70
CA GLY A 24 15.11 -33.45 27.82
C GLY A 24 13.81 -34.15 27.40
N VAL A 25 13.91 -35.42 27.02
CA VAL A 25 12.80 -36.31 26.65
C VAL A 25 11.84 -36.51 27.84
N ASN A 26 10.55 -36.29 27.63
CA ASN A 26 9.49 -37.03 28.33
C ASN A 26 8.31 -37.22 27.37
N GLU A 27 8.12 -38.47 26.97
CA GLU A 27 6.92 -38.94 26.28
C GLU A 27 5.69 -38.69 27.18
N VAL A 28 4.79 -37.82 26.72
CA VAL A 28 3.39 -37.87 27.13
C VAL A 28 2.58 -38.19 25.88
N LYS A 29 2.10 -39.44 25.81
CA LYS A 29 1.10 -39.87 24.84
C LYS A 29 -0.16 -39.04 25.04
N THR A 30 -0.47 -38.21 24.05
CA THR A 30 -1.81 -37.67 23.85
C THR A 30 -2.25 -38.04 22.45
N ASP A 31 -2.95 -39.18 22.36
CA ASP A 31 -3.84 -39.47 21.24
C ASP A 31 -4.98 -38.45 21.26
N SER A 32 -5.01 -37.55 20.28
CA SER A 32 -6.25 -37.05 19.66
C SER A 32 -5.96 -36.00 18.58
N ASN A 33 -6.20 -36.40 17.34
CA ASN A 33 -6.69 -35.54 16.25
C ASN A 33 -6.01 -34.16 16.05
N ILE A 34 -4.78 -34.13 15.51
CA ILE A 34 -4.36 -32.98 14.69
C ILE A 34 -4.85 -33.22 13.27
N LYS A 35 -6.14 -32.94 13.05
CA LYS A 35 -6.75 -32.89 11.73
C LYS A 35 -7.17 -31.46 11.42
N SER A 36 -6.20 -30.55 11.21
CA SER A 36 -6.36 -29.34 10.39
C SER A 36 -5.10 -28.46 10.38
N LYS A 37 -4.09 -28.85 9.61
CA LYS A 37 -3.09 -27.88 9.08
C LYS A 37 -2.97 -27.92 7.56
N ASN A 38 -4.04 -28.41 6.91
CA ASN A 38 -4.24 -28.42 5.46
C ASN A 38 -5.54 -27.65 5.08
N ILE A 39 -5.86 -26.58 5.82
CA ILE A 39 -6.67 -25.47 5.30
C ILE A 39 -5.66 -24.47 4.69
N SER A 40 -4.76 -24.98 3.84
CA SER A 40 -4.84 -25.09 2.38
C SER A 40 -4.35 -23.80 1.74
N VAL A 41 -3.07 -23.81 1.34
CA VAL A 41 -2.50 -22.86 0.38
C VAL A 41 -3.47 -22.66 -0.80
N ASN A 42 -4.17 -23.74 -1.19
CA ASN A 42 -5.22 -23.74 -2.20
C ASN A 42 -6.42 -22.81 -1.91
N SER A 43 -6.85 -22.66 -0.65
CA SER A 43 -7.95 -21.74 -0.29
C SER A 43 -7.51 -20.28 -0.36
N ARG A 44 -6.26 -19.95 0.00
CA ARG A 44 -5.77 -18.57 -0.07
C ARG A 44 -5.57 -18.14 -1.52
N THR A 45 -4.96 -19.00 -2.35
CA THR A 45 -4.83 -18.75 -3.79
C THR A 45 -6.20 -18.60 -4.46
N SER A 46 -7.19 -19.44 -4.11
CA SER A 46 -8.55 -19.31 -4.65
C SER A 46 -9.22 -17.98 -4.27
N LYS A 47 -9.01 -17.47 -3.04
CA LYS A 47 -9.57 -16.18 -2.61
C LYS A 47 -8.83 -15.00 -3.25
N LEU A 48 -7.52 -15.10 -3.44
CA LEU A 48 -6.74 -14.10 -4.16
C LEU A 48 -7.18 -13.99 -5.62
N GLU A 49 -7.41 -15.12 -6.29
CA GLU A 49 -7.96 -15.14 -7.65
C GLU A 49 -9.40 -14.61 -7.69
N GLU A 50 -10.24 -14.92 -6.71
CA GLU A 50 -11.57 -14.32 -6.60
C GLU A 50 -11.48 -12.80 -6.47
N PHE A 51 -10.59 -12.31 -5.61
CA PHE A 51 -10.34 -10.88 -5.40
C PHE A 51 -9.84 -10.19 -6.66
N LYS A 52 -8.87 -10.79 -7.35
CA LYS A 52 -8.30 -10.29 -8.62
C LYS A 52 -9.37 -10.13 -9.71
N ASN A 53 -10.37 -11.03 -9.72
CA ASN A 53 -11.45 -11.07 -10.70
C ASN A 53 -12.76 -10.44 -10.19
N ASP A 54 -12.73 -9.74 -9.05
CA ASP A 54 -13.91 -9.07 -8.51
C ASP A 54 -14.39 -7.96 -9.46
N ALA A 55 -15.72 -7.76 -9.55
CA ALA A 55 -16.31 -6.78 -10.45
C ALA A 55 -15.92 -5.32 -10.11
N ILE A 56 -15.48 -5.03 -8.89
CA ILE A 56 -14.96 -3.72 -8.47
C ILE A 56 -13.51 -3.51 -8.94
N MET A 57 -12.74 -4.58 -9.16
CA MET A 57 -11.33 -4.48 -9.52
C MET A 57 -11.11 -3.72 -10.86
N PRO A 58 -11.86 -3.98 -11.94
CA PRO A 58 -11.79 -3.17 -13.15
C PRO A 58 -12.14 -1.69 -12.92
N LEU A 59 -13.15 -1.41 -12.08
CA LEU A 59 -13.56 -0.03 -11.78
C LEU A 59 -12.48 0.74 -11.02
N LEU A 60 -11.86 0.08 -10.03
CA LEU A 60 -10.74 0.66 -9.28
C LEU A 60 -9.53 0.88 -10.19
N LYS A 61 -9.26 -0.04 -11.11
CA LYS A 61 -8.17 0.08 -12.10
C LYS A 61 -8.40 1.26 -13.07
N ASP A 62 -9.61 1.40 -13.60
CA ASP A 62 -9.95 2.53 -14.47
C ASP A 62 -9.82 3.86 -13.72
N ASN A 63 -10.24 3.89 -12.45
CA ASN A 63 -10.11 5.07 -11.61
C ASN A 63 -8.65 5.39 -11.24
N TYR A 64 -7.81 4.38 -11.04
CA TYR A 64 -6.36 4.54 -10.94
C TYR A 64 -5.78 5.25 -12.17
N TYR A 65 -6.22 4.91 -13.38
CA TYR A 65 -5.78 5.61 -14.60
C TYR A 65 -6.29 7.05 -14.70
N LEU A 66 -7.50 7.33 -14.22
CA LEU A 66 -8.00 8.70 -14.09
C LEU A 66 -7.19 9.51 -13.08
N PHE A 67 -6.81 8.89 -11.95
CA PHE A 67 -5.92 9.48 -10.96
C PHE A 67 -4.57 9.85 -11.57
N LEU A 68 -3.90 8.90 -12.25
CA LEU A 68 -2.61 9.13 -12.91
C LEU A 68 -2.69 10.27 -13.94
N ARG A 69 -3.75 10.29 -14.75
CA ARG A 69 -3.99 11.37 -15.72
C ARG A 69 -4.14 12.72 -15.04
N SER A 70 -4.90 12.78 -13.95
CA SER A 70 -5.12 14.03 -13.20
C SER A 70 -3.85 14.57 -12.56
N VAL A 71 -2.98 13.67 -12.05
CA VAL A 71 -1.64 14.04 -11.58
C VAL A 71 -0.77 14.58 -12.72
N LYS A 72 -0.76 13.90 -13.88
CA LYS A 72 0.00 14.34 -15.05
C LYS A 72 -0.42 15.74 -15.52
N ASP A 73 -1.72 15.95 -15.63
CA ASP A 73 -2.31 17.19 -16.15
C ASP A 73 -2.32 18.32 -15.09
N ASN A 74 -1.83 18.04 -13.87
CA ASN A 74 -1.87 18.95 -12.72
C ASN A 74 -3.28 19.53 -12.49
N ASN A 75 -4.29 18.65 -12.57
CA ASN A 75 -5.70 19.01 -12.41
C ASN A 75 -6.20 18.62 -11.01
N PRO A 76 -6.20 19.54 -10.03
CA PRO A 76 -6.54 19.22 -8.65
C PRO A 76 -8.01 18.81 -8.47
N THR A 77 -8.94 19.33 -9.29
CA THR A 77 -10.35 18.97 -9.21
C THR A 77 -10.55 17.50 -9.60
N SER A 78 -10.02 17.09 -10.75
CA SER A 78 -10.13 15.70 -11.20
C SER A 78 -9.34 14.74 -10.32
N LEU A 79 -8.23 15.20 -9.74
CA LEU A 79 -7.46 14.42 -8.77
C LEU A 79 -8.25 14.17 -7.48
N TYR A 80 -8.93 15.20 -6.96
CA TYR A 80 -9.81 15.08 -5.80
C TYR A 80 -10.96 14.10 -6.06
N GLU A 81 -11.66 14.27 -7.18
CA GLU A 81 -12.77 13.38 -7.59
C GLU A 81 -12.32 11.93 -7.75
N ALA A 82 -11.19 11.69 -8.42
CA ALA A 82 -10.62 10.35 -8.57
C ALA A 82 -10.20 9.76 -7.22
N THR A 83 -9.71 10.57 -6.27
CA THR A 83 -9.35 10.09 -4.93
C THR A 83 -10.59 9.61 -4.18
N LEU A 84 -11.65 10.43 -4.11
CA LEU A 84 -12.90 10.07 -3.44
C LEU A 84 -13.57 8.84 -4.07
N GLN A 85 -13.57 8.75 -5.40
CA GLN A 85 -14.17 7.62 -6.10
C GLN A 85 -13.36 6.33 -5.88
N GLY A 86 -12.03 6.45 -5.76
CA GLY A 86 -11.15 5.34 -5.40
C GLY A 86 -11.40 4.84 -3.98
N GLU A 87 -11.51 5.76 -3.01
CA GLU A 87 -11.86 5.44 -1.61
C GLU A 87 -13.17 4.66 -1.54
N LYS A 88 -14.20 5.08 -2.29
CA LYS A 88 -15.48 4.37 -2.35
C LYS A 88 -15.33 2.93 -2.87
N TYR A 89 -14.60 2.71 -3.96
CA TYR A 89 -14.37 1.36 -4.47
C TYR A 89 -13.58 0.50 -3.49
N LEU A 90 -12.60 1.09 -2.80
CA LEU A 90 -11.83 0.41 -1.77
C LEU A 90 -12.70 0.01 -0.57
N ASP A 91 -13.62 0.88 -0.15
CA ASP A 91 -14.59 0.56 0.90
C ASP A 91 -15.53 -0.59 0.51
N GLU A 92 -15.96 -0.66 -0.76
CA GLU A 92 -16.77 -1.78 -1.28
C GLU A 92 -15.99 -3.11 -1.18
N LEU A 93 -14.69 -3.10 -1.51
CA LEU A 93 -13.81 -4.26 -1.33
C LEU A 93 -13.62 -4.60 0.16
N TYR A 94 -13.47 -3.61 1.05
CA TYR A 94 -13.36 -3.83 2.48
C TYR A 94 -14.61 -4.46 3.09
N VAL A 95 -15.80 -4.07 2.65
CA VAL A 95 -17.06 -4.69 3.09
C VAL A 95 -17.11 -6.16 2.70
N LYS A 96 -16.62 -6.51 1.51
CA LYS A 96 -16.68 -7.88 0.99
C LYS A 96 -15.60 -8.80 1.57
N TYR A 97 -14.36 -8.32 1.66
CA TYR A 97 -13.20 -9.16 1.98
C TYR A 97 -12.62 -8.91 3.36
N GLY A 98 -12.94 -7.77 3.99
CA GLY A 98 -12.27 -7.29 5.21
C GLY A 98 -11.09 -6.39 4.87
N LYS A 99 -10.90 -5.32 5.66
CA LYS A 99 -9.86 -4.31 5.42
C LYS A 99 -8.46 -4.92 5.39
N GLU A 100 -8.12 -5.75 6.37
CA GLU A 100 -6.80 -6.36 6.49
C GLU A 100 -6.52 -7.30 5.32
N GLU A 101 -7.47 -8.17 4.98
CA GLU A 101 -7.37 -9.07 3.83
C GLU A 101 -7.27 -8.33 2.49
N THR A 102 -8.09 -7.30 2.25
CA THR A 102 -8.01 -6.50 1.01
C THR A 102 -6.63 -5.90 0.83
N LEU A 103 -6.07 -5.28 1.88
CA LEU A 103 -4.73 -4.69 1.83
C LEU A 103 -3.65 -5.77 1.60
N ALA A 104 -3.79 -6.92 2.25
CA ALA A 104 -2.87 -8.05 2.05
C ALA A 104 -2.94 -8.63 0.63
N TYR A 105 -4.12 -8.66 -0.01
CA TYR A 105 -4.26 -9.14 -1.38
C TYR A 105 -3.64 -8.19 -2.40
N PHE A 106 -3.77 -6.86 -2.24
CA PHE A 106 -3.06 -5.91 -3.11
C PHE A 106 -1.54 -6.09 -3.02
N GLU A 107 -1.01 -6.27 -1.81
CA GLU A 107 0.41 -6.53 -1.59
C GLU A 107 0.86 -7.89 -2.18
N GLU A 108 0.03 -8.93 -2.04
CA GLU A 108 0.34 -10.25 -2.62
C GLU A 108 0.34 -10.19 -4.16
N LEU A 109 -0.61 -9.47 -4.77
CA LEU A 109 -0.65 -9.27 -6.22
C LEU A 109 0.53 -8.45 -6.74
N SER A 110 0.95 -7.39 -6.02
CA SER A 110 2.12 -6.61 -6.42
C SER A 110 3.40 -7.44 -6.42
N GLN A 111 3.53 -8.41 -5.53
CA GLN A 111 4.70 -9.30 -5.48
C GLN A 111 4.67 -10.41 -6.54
N LEU A 112 3.49 -10.97 -6.84
CA LEU A 112 3.35 -12.10 -7.77
C LEU A 112 3.42 -11.67 -9.24
N ASP A 113 2.88 -10.51 -9.57
CA ASP A 113 2.79 -10.00 -10.94
C ASP A 113 3.71 -8.77 -11.18
N SER A 114 4.78 -8.61 -10.39
CA SER A 114 5.76 -7.51 -10.52
C SER A 114 6.46 -7.45 -11.89
N ASN A 115 6.50 -8.56 -12.62
CA ASN A 115 7.04 -8.63 -13.98
C ASN A 115 5.98 -8.46 -15.08
N ALA A 116 4.71 -8.23 -14.72
CA ALA A 116 3.68 -7.94 -15.70
C ALA A 116 4.07 -6.67 -16.47
N PRO A 117 3.91 -6.64 -17.81
CA PRO A 117 4.34 -5.51 -18.61
C PRO A 117 3.76 -4.22 -18.02
N THR A 118 4.61 -3.20 -17.83
CA THR A 118 4.17 -1.82 -17.59
C THR A 118 3.05 -1.55 -18.58
N ASP A 119 1.84 -1.35 -18.07
CA ASP A 119 0.70 -1.13 -18.96
C ASP A 119 1.05 0.09 -19.81
N SER A 120 0.94 -0.09 -21.13
CA SER A 120 1.23 0.95 -22.10
C SER A 120 0.45 2.23 -21.80
N GLU A 121 -0.66 2.15 -21.07
CA GLU A 121 -1.39 3.30 -20.57
C GLU A 121 -0.62 4.04 -19.47
N VAL A 122 -0.08 3.35 -18.47
CA VAL A 122 0.72 3.95 -17.38
C VAL A 122 1.96 4.65 -17.97
N SER A 123 2.59 4.02 -18.97
CA SER A 123 3.74 4.58 -19.71
C SER A 123 3.53 5.97 -20.34
N LYS A 124 2.28 6.31 -20.68
CA LYS A 124 1.92 7.59 -21.29
C LYS A 124 1.80 8.73 -20.28
N TYR A 125 1.79 8.44 -18.97
CA TYR A 125 1.58 9.44 -17.93
C TYR A 125 2.87 9.91 -17.24
N PHE A 126 4.05 9.52 -17.75
CA PHE A 126 5.34 9.81 -17.13
C PHE A 126 6.06 11.04 -17.72
N PHE A 127 6.75 11.80 -16.86
CA PHE A 127 7.66 12.89 -17.24
C PHE A 127 9.15 12.61 -16.93
N GLY A 128 9.47 11.42 -16.40
CA GLY A 128 10.83 11.07 -15.97
C GLY A 128 11.27 11.76 -14.67
N THR A 129 12.26 11.18 -13.99
CA THR A 129 12.93 11.77 -12.83
C THR A 129 14.34 12.21 -13.18
N GLN A 130 14.99 12.93 -12.26
CA GLN A 130 16.39 13.33 -12.41
C GLN A 130 17.37 12.15 -12.40
N ASP A 131 16.97 11.01 -11.80
CA ASP A 131 17.83 9.88 -11.46
C ASP A 131 17.30 8.51 -11.93
N GLY A 132 16.13 8.47 -12.57
CA GLY A 132 15.43 7.23 -12.95
C GLY A 132 14.79 6.46 -11.80
N SER A 133 14.83 6.95 -10.56
CA SER A 133 14.33 6.25 -9.37
C SER A 133 12.81 6.42 -9.17
N SER A 134 12.11 5.34 -8.82
CA SER A 134 10.69 5.35 -8.38
C SER A 134 10.49 6.09 -7.06
N CYS A 135 11.56 6.40 -6.33
CA CYS A 135 11.50 7.14 -5.07
C CYS A 135 11.66 8.65 -5.22
N THR A 136 11.87 9.14 -6.45
CA THR A 136 12.12 10.55 -6.73
C THR A 136 10.93 11.15 -7.49
N ARG A 137 10.52 12.37 -7.13
CA ARG A 137 9.43 13.08 -7.83
C ARG A 137 9.85 13.46 -9.25
N ASN A 138 8.86 13.67 -10.12
CA ASN A 138 9.08 14.25 -11.45
C ASN A 138 9.68 15.67 -11.33
N LEU A 139 10.30 16.13 -12.41
CA LEU A 139 10.88 17.47 -12.51
C LEU A 139 9.89 18.63 -12.27
N ASN A 140 8.61 18.42 -12.59
CA ASN A 140 7.53 19.39 -12.33
C ASN A 140 6.98 19.30 -10.89
N GLY A 141 7.59 18.47 -10.04
CA GLY A 141 7.14 18.22 -8.68
C GLY A 141 5.97 17.25 -8.58
N THR A 142 5.45 16.62 -9.62
CA THR A 142 4.43 15.57 -9.42
C THR A 142 5.08 14.21 -9.13
N THR A 143 4.29 13.16 -8.95
CA THR A 143 4.80 11.82 -8.64
C THR A 143 5.28 11.07 -9.88
N TYR A 144 6.39 10.34 -9.75
CA TYR A 144 6.88 9.45 -10.80
C TYR A 144 6.43 8.01 -10.58
N TRP A 145 5.89 7.40 -11.63
CA TRP A 145 5.30 6.04 -11.62
C TRP A 145 5.97 5.11 -12.63
N GLY A 146 7.11 5.55 -13.21
CA GLY A 146 7.72 4.96 -14.41
C GLY A 146 8.16 3.51 -14.30
N ASN A 147 8.48 3.07 -13.10
CA ASN A 147 9.04 1.75 -12.83
C ASN A 147 8.02 0.79 -12.19
N CYS A 148 6.77 1.22 -11.98
CA CYS A 148 5.75 0.37 -11.39
C CYS A 148 5.18 -0.58 -12.46
N SER A 149 5.12 -1.88 -12.17
CA SER A 149 4.12 -2.76 -12.80
C SER A 149 2.70 -2.29 -12.44
N VAL A 150 1.69 -2.85 -13.11
CA VAL A 150 0.29 -2.47 -12.84
C VAL A 150 -0.08 -2.75 -11.38
N TRP A 151 0.29 -3.91 -10.85
CA TRP A 151 -0.11 -4.29 -9.49
C TRP A 151 0.68 -3.57 -8.41
N GLU A 152 1.97 -3.28 -8.65
CA GLU A 152 2.74 -2.36 -7.79
C GLU A 152 2.12 -0.96 -7.77
N GLY A 153 1.71 -0.47 -8.95
CA GLY A 153 0.99 0.80 -9.08
C GLY A 153 -0.36 0.80 -8.36
N MET A 154 -1.13 -0.28 -8.46
CA MET A 154 -2.40 -0.44 -7.74
C MET A 154 -2.19 -0.52 -6.23
N ALA A 155 -1.17 -1.24 -5.75
CA ALA A 155 -0.83 -1.32 -4.34
C ALA A 155 -0.38 0.05 -3.79
N ALA A 156 0.47 0.76 -4.53
CA ALA A 156 0.84 2.14 -4.21
C ALA A 156 -0.39 3.07 -4.19
N TYR A 157 -1.27 2.97 -5.17
CA TYR A 157 -2.49 3.77 -5.24
C TYR A 157 -3.41 3.51 -4.05
N VAL A 158 -3.66 2.26 -3.69
CA VAL A 158 -4.41 1.90 -2.47
C VAL A 158 -3.70 2.44 -1.22
N GLY A 159 -2.36 2.34 -1.16
CA GLY A 159 -1.55 2.94 -0.11
C GLY A 159 -1.75 4.46 0.00
N ILE A 160 -1.89 5.16 -1.13
CA ILE A 160 -2.18 6.60 -1.19
C ILE A 160 -3.55 6.90 -0.60
N LEU A 161 -4.59 6.21 -1.08
CA LEU A 161 -5.97 6.42 -0.62
C LEU A 161 -6.10 6.23 0.89
N VAL A 162 -5.34 5.29 1.47
CA VAL A 162 -5.40 5.00 2.90
C VAL A 162 -4.61 5.99 3.75
N ASN A 163 -3.48 6.51 3.24
CA ASN A 163 -2.49 7.17 4.10
C ASN A 163 -2.26 8.66 3.79
N CYS A 164 -2.62 9.15 2.60
CA CYS A 164 -2.22 10.47 2.13
C CYS A 164 -3.35 11.51 2.12
N GLY A 165 -4.59 11.09 2.38
CA GLY A 165 -5.76 11.96 2.30
C GLY A 165 -6.00 12.47 0.87
N HIS A 166 -6.46 13.71 0.75
CA HIS A 166 -6.76 14.34 -0.54
C HIS A 166 -6.39 15.82 -0.54
N ILE A 167 -6.27 16.40 -1.72
CA ILE A 167 -6.06 17.85 -1.92
C ILE A 167 -7.24 18.48 -2.65
N SER A 168 -7.52 19.73 -2.33
CA SER A 168 -8.50 20.59 -3.01
C SER A 168 -7.78 21.60 -3.92
N PRO A 169 -8.42 22.09 -5.00
CA PRO A 169 -7.90 23.20 -5.81
C PRO A 169 -7.59 24.48 -5.02
N SER A 170 -8.21 24.66 -3.86
CA SER A 170 -7.99 25.82 -2.98
C SER A 170 -6.83 25.66 -2.01
N ASP A 171 -6.21 24.47 -1.93
CA ASP A 171 -5.21 24.19 -0.92
C ASP A 171 -3.90 24.95 -1.17
N PRO A 172 -3.20 25.37 -0.09
CA PRO A 172 -1.92 26.03 -0.23
C PRO A 172 -0.86 25.07 -0.77
N GLN A 173 0.14 25.61 -1.47
CA GLN A 173 1.22 24.83 -2.09
C GLN A 173 1.95 23.90 -1.10
N SER A 174 2.02 24.27 0.19
CA SER A 174 2.61 23.42 1.23
C SER A 174 1.82 22.12 1.42
N VAL A 175 0.49 22.21 1.49
CA VAL A 175 -0.39 21.03 1.61
C VAL A 175 -0.32 20.16 0.35
N ILE A 176 -0.30 20.78 -0.82
CA ILE A 176 -0.10 20.08 -2.10
C ILE A 176 1.25 19.35 -2.12
N ASN A 177 2.31 19.99 -1.62
CA ASN A 177 3.63 19.38 -1.55
C ASN A 177 3.70 18.22 -0.57
N ASP A 178 3.08 18.35 0.60
CA ASP A 178 3.01 17.30 1.61
C ASP A 178 2.24 16.08 1.09
N TYR A 179 1.13 16.32 0.38
CA TYR A 179 0.37 15.28 -0.30
C TYR A 179 1.23 14.53 -1.33
N TYR A 180 1.90 15.24 -2.24
CA TYR A 180 2.75 14.57 -3.23
C TYR A 180 3.98 13.88 -2.63
N ASN A 181 4.50 14.37 -1.49
CA ASN A 181 5.55 13.67 -0.74
C ASN A 181 5.03 12.36 -0.16
N CYS A 182 3.84 12.36 0.44
CA CYS A 182 3.20 11.14 0.91
C CYS A 182 2.97 10.16 -0.24
N ASN A 183 2.45 10.63 -1.37
CA ASN A 183 2.23 9.77 -2.53
C ASN A 183 3.53 9.15 -3.05
N GLN A 184 4.60 9.94 -3.17
CA GLN A 184 5.89 9.42 -3.61
C GLN A 184 6.44 8.38 -2.64
N ALA A 185 6.21 8.53 -1.33
CA ALA A 185 6.61 7.54 -0.34
C ALA A 185 5.86 6.21 -0.52
N GLN A 186 4.55 6.25 -0.84
CA GLN A 186 3.80 5.03 -1.15
C GLN A 186 4.31 4.37 -2.44
N ILE A 187 4.55 5.14 -3.49
CA ILE A 187 5.12 4.61 -4.74
C ILE A 187 6.48 3.95 -4.49
N CYS A 188 7.39 4.63 -3.79
CA CYS A 188 8.72 4.12 -3.46
C CYS A 188 8.68 2.80 -2.68
N LYS A 189 7.67 2.63 -1.83
CA LYS A 189 7.49 1.41 -1.06
C LYS A 189 7.09 0.21 -1.94
N HIS A 190 6.40 0.45 -3.03
CA HIS A 190 5.74 -0.60 -3.81
C HIS A 190 6.35 -0.86 -5.20
N CYS A 191 7.16 0.03 -5.80
CA CYS A 191 7.56 -0.04 -7.23
C CYS A 191 9.07 -0.18 -7.56
#